data_AF-A0A392PDA9-F1
#
_entry.id   AF-A0A392PDA9-F1
#
_cell.length_a   1.000
_cell.length_b   1.000
_cell.length_c   1.000
_cell.angle_alpha   90.00
_cell.angle_beta   90.00
_cell.angle_gamma   90.00
#
_symmetry.space_group_name_H-M   'P 1'
#
loop_
_entity.id
_entity.type
_entity.pdbx_description
1 polymer ?
#
loop_
_entity_poly.entity_id
_entity_poly.type
_entity_poly.pdbx_seq_one_letter_code
_entity_poly.pdbx_strand_id
1 'polypeptide(L)' 'MKDFGVPDVVKSMSWCGVNICLGIRKEYVILNATSGAISEVFTSGRIAPPLVVSLPSGELLLGKVGNWSCKLLELM' A
#
# COMPACT_ATOMS: atom_id res chain seq x y z
N MET A 1 -14.55 -8.89 -14.36
CA MET A 1 -13.74 -7.80 -13.77
C MET A 1 -14.50 -7.31 -12.55
N LYS A 2 -13.86 -7.20 -11.38
CA LYS A 2 -14.51 -6.79 -10.13
C LYS A 2 -13.99 -5.42 -9.75
N ASP A 3 -14.89 -4.46 -9.56
CA ASP A 3 -14.57 -3.09 -9.19
C ASP A 3 -14.82 -2.88 -7.70
N PHE A 4 -13.84 -2.32 -6.99
CA PHE A 4 -13.89 -2.19 -5.53
C PHE A 4 -14.22 -0.79 -5.02
N GLY A 5 -14.18 0.24 -5.87
CA GLY A 5 -14.48 1.62 -5.47
C GLY A 5 -13.56 2.13 -4.35
N VAL A 6 -12.37 2.60 -4.71
CA VAL A 6 -11.42 3.19 -3.75
C VAL A 6 -11.83 4.63 -3.39
N PRO A 7 -11.67 5.05 -2.12
CA PRO A 7 -12.22 6.31 -1.60
C PRO A 7 -11.49 7.57 -2.08
N ASP A 8 -10.42 7.43 -2.84
CA ASP A 8 -9.56 8.51 -3.35
C ASP A 8 -8.65 7.96 -4.48
N VAL A 9 -7.81 8.83 -5.02
CA VAL A 9 -6.84 8.52 -6.08
C VAL A 9 -5.73 7.61 -5.53
N VAL A 10 -5.59 6.45 -6.17
CA VAL A 10 -4.48 5.54 -5.96
C VAL A 10 -3.23 6.13 -6.61
N LYS A 11 -2.20 6.38 -5.79
CA LYS A 11 -0.92 6.97 -6.22
C LYS A 11 0.10 5.89 -6.58
N SER A 12 0.00 4.73 -5.96
CA SER A 12 0.82 3.55 -6.23
C SER A 12 0.10 2.30 -5.74
N MET A 13 0.39 1.14 -6.33
CA MET A 13 -0.19 -0.13 -5.92
C MET A 13 0.71 -1.32 -6.25
N SER A 14 0.58 -2.40 -5.49
CA SER A 14 1.17 -3.69 -5.82
C SER A 14 0.37 -4.84 -5.20
N TRP A 15 0.44 -6.01 -5.82
CA TRP A 15 -0.09 -7.23 -5.22
C TRP A 15 0.72 -7.65 -4.00
N CYS A 16 0.02 -8.11 -2.97
CA CYS A 16 0.56 -8.60 -1.71
C CYS A 16 -0.14 -9.91 -1.34
N GLY A 17 0.32 -11.01 -1.94
CA GLY A 17 -0.39 -12.28 -1.91
C GLY A 17 -1.73 -12.20 -2.64
N VAL A 18 -2.83 -12.54 -1.97
CA VAL A 18 -4.21 -12.48 -2.52
C VAL A 18 -4.86 -11.11 -2.39
N ASN A 19 -4.18 -10.15 -1.77
CA ASN A 19 -4.66 -8.80 -1.53
C ASN A 19 -3.82 -7.78 -2.31
N ILE A 20 -4.24 -6.52 -2.28
CA ILE A 20 -3.56 -5.43 -2.97
C ILE A 20 -3.14 -4.37 -1.96
N CYS A 21 -1.87 -4.00 -1.93
CA CYS A 21 -1.40 -2.83 -1.19
C CYS A 21 -1.55 -1.59 -2.06
N LEU A 22 -2.14 -0.54 -1.47
CA LEU A 22 -2.43 0.72 -2.15
C LEU A 22 -1.80 1.88 -1.37
N GLY A 23 -1.13 2.76 -2.09
CA GLY A 23 -0.78 4.09 -1.64
C GLY A 23 -1.88 5.07 -2.02
N ILE A 24 -2.62 5.57 -1.03
CA ILE A 24 -3.78 6.46 -1.22
C ILE A 24 -3.67 7.65 -0.26
N ARG A 25 -4.03 8.86 -0.71
CA ARG A 25 -3.85 10.10 0.08
C ARG A 25 -2.43 10.24 0.66
N LYS A 26 -2.25 9.94 1.95
CA LYS A 26 -0.98 9.94 2.70
C LYS A 26 -0.86 8.68 3.57
N GLU A 27 -1.46 7.60 3.11
CA GLU A 27 -1.64 6.33 3.81
C GLU A 27 -1.31 5.15 2.89
N TYR A 28 -0.85 4.08 3.52
CA TYR A 28 -0.81 2.76 2.92
C TYR A 28 -1.96 1.95 3.48
N VAL A 29 -2.73 1.33 2.59
CA VAL A 29 -3.86 0.47 2.95
C VAL A 29 -3.75 -0.86 2.21
N ILE A 30 -4.33 -1.92 2.78
CA ILE A 30 -4.53 -3.20 2.10
C ILE A 30 -5.99 -3.29 1.67
N LEU A 31 -6.22 -3.50 0.38
CA LEU A 31 -7.50 -3.87 -0.19
C LEU A 31 -7.59 -5.39 -0.26
N ASN A 32 -8.58 -5.97 0.41
CA ASN A 32 -8.90 -7.38 0.27
C ASN A 32 -9.57 -7.63 -1.09
N ALA A 33 -8.92 -8.37 -1.98
CA ALA A 33 -9.41 -8.60 -3.34
C ALA A 33 -10.61 -9.57 -3.41
N THR A 34 -11.03 -10.15 -2.29
CA THR A 34 -12.22 -11.01 -2.22
C THR A 34 -13.41 -10.23 -1.67
N SER A 35 -13.27 -9.59 -0.52
CA SER A 35 -14.35 -8.88 0.18
C SER A 35 -14.49 -7.41 -0.22
N GLY A 36 -13.44 -6.79 -0.76
CA GLY A 36 -13.38 -5.35 -0.99
C GLY A 36 -13.13 -4.52 0.27
N ALA A 37 -12.89 -5.16 1.42
CA ALA A 37 -12.55 -4.45 2.65
C ALA A 37 -11.20 -3.74 2.52
N ILE A 38 -11.09 -2.54 3.10
CA ILE A 38 -9.87 -1.74 3.13
C ILE A 38 -9.40 -1.63 4.59
N SER A 39 -8.14 -1.99 4.83
CA SER A 39 -7.50 -1.92 6.14
C SER A 39 -6.29 -0.99 6.10
N GLU A 40 -6.18 -0.06 7.06
CA GLU A 40 -5.01 0.82 7.17
C GLU A 40 -3.77 0.03 7.62
N VAL A 41 -2.62 0.35 7.02
CA VAL A 41 -1.31 -0.18 7.43
C VAL A 41 -0.54 0.86 8.23
N PHE A 42 -0.24 2.01 7.61
CA PHE A 42 0.39 3.17 8.26
C PHE A 42 0.39 4.41 7.34
N THR A 43 0.73 5.58 7.91
CA THR A 43 0.83 6.86 7.19
C THR A 43 2.17 7.04 6.46
N SER A 44 2.14 7.45 5.18
CA SER A 44 3.32 7.66 4.32
C SER A 44 4.14 8.90 4.65
N GLY A 45 3.60 9.83 5.45
CA GLY A 45 4.23 11.11 5.79
C GLY A 45 3.72 12.28 4.94
N ARG A 46 4.35 13.46 5.06
CA ARG A 46 3.83 14.72 4.49
C ARG A 46 4.49 15.15 3.17
N ILE A 47 5.68 14.63 2.85
CA ILE A 47 6.57 15.24 1.86
C ILE A 47 6.37 14.63 0.47
N ALA A 48 6.45 13.30 0.34
CA ALA A 48 6.41 12.63 -0.95
C ALA A 48 5.09 11.85 -1.16
N PRO A 49 4.67 11.63 -2.42
CA PRO A 49 3.64 10.66 -2.74
C PRO A 49 4.00 9.27 -2.18
N PRO A 50 3.02 8.47 -1.69
CA PRO A 50 3.24 7.08 -1.29
C PRO A 50 3.79 6.25 -2.46
N LEU A 51 4.78 5.40 -2.17
CA LEU A 51 5.38 4.47 -3.13
C LEU A 51 5.26 3.04 -2.60
N VAL A 52 4.78 2.14 -3.46
CA VAL A 52 4.67 0.70 -3.20
C VAL A 52 5.56 -0.01 -4.21
N VAL A 53 6.57 -0.74 -3.75
CA VAL A 53 7.48 -1.50 -4.62
C VAL A 53 7.54 -2.95 -4.17
N SER A 54 7.29 -3.89 -5.09
CA SER A 54 7.46 -5.33 -4.84
C SER A 54 8.93 -5.73 -4.92
N LEU A 55 9.39 -6.48 -3.92
CA LEU A 55 10.71 -7.12 -3.92
C LEU A 55 10.62 -8.55 -4.48
N PRO A 56 11.69 -9.09 -5.08
CA PRO A 56 11.72 -10.47 -5.58
C PRO A 56 11.47 -11.53 -4.51
N SER A 57 11.73 -11.21 -3.25
CA SER A 57 11.45 -12.02 -2.06
C SER A 57 9.97 -12.11 -1.70
N GLY A 58 9.10 -11.34 -2.37
CA GLY A 58 7.67 -11.27 -2.09
C GLY A 58 7.26 -10.18 -1.10
N GLU A 59 8.21 -9.48 -0.48
CA GLU A 59 7.92 -8.37 0.43
C GLU A 59 7.57 -7.09 -0.34
N LEU A 60 6.95 -6.14 0.37
CA LEU A 60 6.73 -4.80 -0.16
C LEU A 60 7.60 -3.77 0.57
N LEU A 61 8.30 -2.96 -0.22
CA LEU A 61 8.96 -1.76 0.26
C LEU A 61 7.99 -0.59 0.17
N LEU A 62 7.67 -0.02 1.33
CA LEU A 62 6.78 1.11 1.46
C LEU A 62 7.55 2.35 1.93
N GLY A 63 7.50 3.40 1.11
CA GLY A 63 8.25 4.63 1.37
C GLY A 63 7.64 5.46 2.51
N LYS A 64 8.43 5.85 3.51
CA LYS A 64 8.06 6.87 4.50
C LYS A 64 9.02 8.04 4.34
N VAL A 65 8.52 9.23 4.01
CA VAL A 65 9.40 10.40 3.78
C VAL A 65 9.23 11.41 4.91
N GLY A 66 10.31 11.56 5.70
CA GLY A 66 10.40 12.43 6.89
C GLY A 66 11.33 11.87 7.98
N ASN A 67 11.54 10.55 7.98
CA ASN A 67 12.65 9.84 8.58
C ASN A 67 13.11 8.88 7.47
N TRP A 68 14.40 8.71 7.20
CA TRP A 68 14.90 7.82 6.14
C TRP A 68 14.67 6.31 6.44
N SER A 69 13.54 5.96 7.02
CA SER A 69 13.15 4.61 7.39
C SER A 69 12.12 4.07 6.39
N CYS A 70 12.56 3.15 5.54
CA CYS A 70 11.63 2.28 4.80
C CYS A 70 11.03 1.28 5.78
N LYS A 71 9.72 1.03 5.69
CA LYS A 71 9.10 -0.10 6.40
C LYS A 71 9.00 -1.26 5.42
N LEU A 72 9.70 -2.34 5.74
CA LEU A 72 9.49 -3.62 5.08
C LEU A 72 8.15 -4.16 5.59
N LEU A 73 7.21 -4.36 4.67
CA LEU A 73 5.98 -5.05 5.01
C LEU A 73 6.22 -6.55 4.74
N GLU A 74 6.48 -7.31 5.81
CA GLU A 74 6.34 -8.77 5.74
C GLU A 74 4.86 -9.07 5.52
N LEU A 75 4.58 -9.81 4.45
CA LEU A 75 3.24 -10.25 4.12
C LEU A 75 2.80 -11.30 5.18
N MET A 76 2.01 -10.88 6.17
CA MET A 76 1.26 -11.83 7.02
C MET A 76 0.16 -12.52 6.21
#